data_AF-A0A7S2QKR9-F1
#
_entry.id   AF-A0A7S2QKR9-F1
#
_cell.length_a   1.000
_cell.length_b   1.000
_cell.length_c   1.000
_cell.angle_alpha   90.00
_cell.angle_beta   90.00
_cell.angle_gamma   90.00
#
_symmetry.space_group_name_H-M   'P 1'
#
loop_
_entity.id
_entity.type
_entity.pdbx_description
1 polymer ?
#
loop_
_entity_poly.entity_id
_entity_poly.type
_entity_poly.pdbx_seq_one_letter_code
_entity_poly.pdbx_strand_id
1 'polypeptide(L)'
;PVGFWDPLGFSSDNDEATFRRRRSVELKHGRVCMAASIGYIVPFYYKFPGYLSPSEGVKFEDVPNGLAALGKVPALGWVQIIFFAGVIEGCFGFDDYKSGTPGDYGWKVITSDDPAEKEKKLA
;
A
#
# COMPACT_ATOMS: atom_id res chain seq x y z
N PRO A 1 -2.20 -0.56 -23.92
CA PRO A 1 -3.19 -0.80 -25.00
C PRO A 1 -4.28 0.28 -25.09
N VAL A 2 -4.70 0.91 -23.99
CA VAL A 2 -5.83 1.87 -23.98
C VAL A 2 -5.44 3.36 -23.93
N GLY A 3 -4.16 3.69 -23.75
CA GLY A 3 -3.72 5.09 -23.69
C GLY A 3 -4.42 5.86 -22.57
N PHE A 4 -4.91 7.07 -22.88
CA PHE A 4 -5.72 7.85 -21.96
C PHE A 4 -7.12 7.24 -21.82
N TRP A 5 -7.50 6.84 -20.59
CA TRP A 5 -8.75 6.15 -20.31
C TRP A 5 -9.53 6.89 -19.21
N ASP A 6 -10.58 7.62 -19.62
CA ASP A 6 -11.51 8.30 -18.71
C ASP A 6 -12.95 8.25 -19.25
N PRO A 7 -13.67 7.11 -19.07
CA PRO A 7 -15.05 6.98 -19.54
C PRO A 7 -16.06 7.76 -18.70
N LEU A 8 -15.67 8.21 -17.49
CA LEU A 8 -16.55 8.90 -16.54
C LEU A 8 -16.30 10.42 -16.48
N GLY A 9 -15.32 10.93 -17.23
CA GLY A 9 -15.03 12.35 -17.35
C GLY A 9 -14.40 12.98 -16.10
N PHE A 10 -13.81 12.19 -15.19
CA PHE A 10 -13.20 12.70 -13.96
C PHE A 10 -11.91 13.51 -14.17
N SER A 11 -11.42 13.62 -15.40
CA SER A 11 -10.32 14.52 -15.76
C SER A 11 -10.80 15.87 -16.33
N SER A 12 -12.09 15.99 -16.63
CA SER A 12 -12.64 17.15 -17.36
C SER A 12 -13.05 18.33 -16.49
N ASP A 13 -13.05 18.14 -15.16
CA ASP A 13 -13.56 19.10 -14.16
C ASP A 13 -12.71 20.39 -14.01
N ASN A 14 -11.61 20.59 -14.75
CA ASN A 14 -10.66 21.72 -14.63
C ASN A 14 -10.09 22.00 -13.21
N ASP A 15 -10.37 21.13 -12.23
CA ASP A 15 -9.83 21.22 -10.88
C ASP A 15 -8.55 20.36 -10.75
N GLU A 16 -7.41 21.03 -10.89
CA GLU A 16 -6.09 20.42 -10.77
C GLU A 16 -5.85 19.79 -9.38
N ALA A 17 -6.35 20.42 -8.30
CA ALA A 17 -6.17 19.93 -6.95
C ALA A 17 -6.91 18.60 -6.73
N THR A 18 -8.14 18.51 -7.24
CA THR A 18 -8.92 17.27 -7.20
C THR A 18 -8.28 16.18 -8.06
N PHE A 19 -7.76 16.52 -9.24
CA PHE A 19 -7.05 15.56 -10.09
C PHE A 19 -5.77 15.02 -9.43
N ARG A 20 -4.96 15.89 -8.82
CA ARG A 20 -3.76 15.49 -8.07
C ARG A 20 -4.08 14.59 -6.89
N ARG A 21 -5.19 14.86 -6.18
CA ARG A 21 -5.69 13.99 -5.12
C ARG A 21 -6.15 12.63 -5.67
N ARG A 22 -6.93 12.60 -6.75
CA ARG A 22 -7.37 11.35 -7.42
C ARG A 22 -6.17 10.49 -7.82
N ARG A 23 -5.11 11.09 -8.37
CA ARG A 23 -3.85 10.39 -8.69
C ARG A 23 -3.13 9.85 -7.45
N SER A 24 -3.05 10.64 -6.38
CA SER A 24 -2.44 10.18 -5.12
C SER A 24 -3.20 8.99 -4.53
N VAL A 25 -4.53 9.02 -4.58
CA VAL A 25 -5.40 7.93 -4.12
C VAL A 25 -5.19 6.67 -4.96
N GLU A 26 -5.12 6.79 -6.30
CA GLU A 26 -4.81 5.68 -7.21
C GLU A 26 -3.48 5.01 -6.84
N LEU A 27 -2.42 5.80 -6.63
CA LEU A 27 -1.11 5.29 -6.26
C LEU A 27 -1.09 4.61 -4.87
N LYS A 28 -1.78 5.19 -3.87
CA LYS A 28 -1.90 4.59 -2.54
C LYS A 28 -2.59 3.22 -2.60
N HIS A 29 -3.73 3.13 -3.29
CA HIS A 29 -4.43 1.86 -3.48
C HIS A 29 -3.59 0.85 -4.27
N GLY A 30 -2.93 1.30 -5.34
CA GLY A 30 -2.03 0.44 -6.13
C GLY A 30 -0.93 -0.20 -5.29
N ARG A 31 -0.26 0.58 -4.42
CA ARG A 31 0.80 0.07 -3.54
C ARG A 31 0.27 -0.94 -2.52
N VAL A 32 -0.88 -0.65 -1.91
CA VAL A 32 -1.55 -1.57 -0.97
C VAL A 32 -1.91 -2.88 -1.69
N CYS A 33 -2.47 -2.82 -2.89
CA CYS A 33 -2.82 -4.00 -3.67
C CYS A 33 -1.59 -4.84 -4.08
N MET A 34 -0.45 -4.21 -4.43
CA MET A 34 0.79 -4.92 -4.74
C MET A 34 1.31 -5.68 -3.50
N ALA A 35 1.37 -5.01 -2.34
CA ALA A 35 1.79 -5.64 -1.09
C ALA A 35 0.82 -6.75 -0.65
N ALA A 36 -0.49 -6.52 -0.78
CA ALA A 36 -1.52 -7.51 -0.45
C ALA A 36 -1.46 -8.74 -1.36
N SER A 37 -1.18 -8.57 -2.65
CA SER A 37 -1.04 -9.69 -3.59
C SER A 37 0.14 -10.59 -3.23
N ILE A 38 1.29 -9.99 -2.93
CA ILE A 38 2.47 -10.74 -2.45
C ILE A 38 2.16 -11.40 -1.10
N GLY A 39 1.55 -10.67 -0.17
CA GLY A 39 1.15 -11.17 1.14
C GLY A 39 0.09 -12.28 1.08
N TYR A 40 -0.70 -12.35 0.02
CA TYR A 40 -1.63 -13.45 -0.22
C TYR A 40 -0.91 -14.69 -0.75
N ILE A 41 0.08 -14.53 -1.64
CA ILE A 41 0.80 -15.63 -2.29
C ILE A 41 1.83 -16.28 -1.35
N VAL A 42 2.59 -15.49 -0.59
CA VAL A 42 3.70 -15.99 0.25
C VAL A 42 3.27 -17.07 1.26
N PRO A 43 2.13 -16.95 1.99
CA PRO A 43 1.66 -17.96 2.92
C PRO A 43 1.31 -19.33 2.30
N PHE A 44 1.16 -19.42 0.97
CA PHE A 44 1.00 -20.71 0.29
C PHE A 44 2.31 -21.50 0.23
N TYR A 45 3.44 -20.82 0.17
CA TYR A 45 4.75 -21.45 0.03
C TYR A 45 5.52 -21.52 1.34
N TYR A 46 5.36 -20.53 2.22
CA TYR A 46 6.10 -20.47 3.47
C TYR A 46 5.29 -19.80 4.58
N LYS A 47 5.33 -20.41 5.77
CA LYS A 47 4.80 -19.83 7.01
C LYS A 47 5.93 -19.73 8.03
N PHE A 48 5.95 -18.66 8.80
CA PHE A 48 6.97 -18.47 9.83
C PHE A 48 6.84 -19.54 10.93
N PRO A 49 7.94 -20.16 11.38
CA PRO A 49 7.89 -21.06 12.51
C PRO A 49 7.66 -20.26 13.80
N GLY A 50 6.71 -20.69 14.64
CA GLY A 50 6.45 -20.10 15.95
C GLY A 50 4.97 -19.83 16.25
N TYR A 51 4.75 -19.09 17.33
CA TYR A 51 3.42 -18.73 17.82
C TYR A 51 3.05 -17.32 17.38
N LEU A 52 1.88 -17.20 16.74
CA LEU A 52 1.23 -15.92 16.46
C LEU A 52 0.76 -15.26 17.76
N SER A 53 0.24 -16.07 18.69
CA SER A 53 -0.19 -15.62 20.01
C SER A 53 0.22 -16.66 21.06
N PRO A 54 1.30 -16.41 21.83
CA PRO A 54 1.72 -17.30 22.90
C PRO A 54 0.65 -17.50 23.98
N SER A 55 -0.19 -16.48 24.22
CA SER A 55 -1.28 -16.52 25.20
C SER A 55 -2.49 -17.34 24.76
N GLU A 56 -2.76 -17.41 23.45
CA GLU A 56 -3.86 -18.21 22.89
C GLU A 56 -3.38 -19.53 22.25
N GLY A 57 -2.07 -19.80 22.28
CA GLY A 57 -1.47 -21.02 21.73
C GLY A 57 -1.56 -21.15 20.21
N VAL A 58 -1.91 -20.09 19.48
CA VAL A 58 -2.09 -20.12 18.02
C VAL A 58 -0.75 -20.07 17.33
N LYS A 59 -0.42 -21.07 16.51
CA LYS A 59 0.78 -21.06 15.66
C LYS A 59 0.49 -20.38 14.32
N PHE A 60 1.53 -19.83 13.70
CA PHE A 60 1.41 -19.30 12.33
C PHE A 60 1.02 -20.38 11.33
N GLU A 61 1.38 -21.65 11.58
CA GLU A 61 0.99 -22.79 10.75
C GLU A 61 -0.53 -23.03 10.74
N ASP A 62 -1.19 -22.79 11.88
CA ASP A 62 -2.63 -23.02 12.08
C ASP A 62 -3.51 -21.95 11.42
N VAL A 63 -2.90 -20.87 10.91
CA VAL A 63 -3.61 -19.80 10.21
C VAL A 63 -3.93 -20.29 8.79
N PRO A 64 -5.21 -20.45 8.42
CA PRO A 64 -5.61 -20.86 7.08
C PRO A 64 -5.28 -19.75 6.07
N ASN A 65 -5.05 -20.13 4.81
CA ASN A 65 -4.74 -19.16 3.77
C ASN A 65 -6.00 -18.39 3.33
N GLY A 66 -5.78 -17.19 2.81
CA GLY A 66 -6.83 -16.33 2.28
C GLY A 66 -7.74 -15.72 3.35
N LEU A 67 -9.03 -15.54 3.02
CA LEU A 67 -9.93 -14.72 3.83
C LEU A 67 -10.21 -15.32 5.22
N ALA A 68 -10.08 -16.65 5.36
CA ALA A 68 -10.23 -17.34 6.64
C ALA A 68 -9.13 -16.97 7.66
N ALA A 69 -7.99 -16.43 7.22
CA ALA A 69 -6.93 -15.94 8.10
C ALA A 69 -7.42 -14.81 9.01
N LEU A 70 -8.31 -13.95 8.49
CA LEU A 70 -8.77 -12.75 9.20
C LEU A 70 -9.45 -13.08 10.54
N GLY A 71 -10.18 -14.19 10.59
CA GLY A 71 -10.89 -14.64 11.79
C GLY A 71 -10.04 -15.43 12.78
N LYS A 72 -8.80 -15.80 12.42
CA LYS A 72 -7.87 -16.53 13.31
C LYS A 72 -6.86 -15.61 14.01
N VAL A 73 -6.67 -14.41 13.48
CA VAL A 73 -5.84 -13.40 14.13
C VAL A 73 -6.60 -12.82 15.34
N PRO A 74 -5.99 -12.79 16.54
CA PRO A 74 -6.64 -12.26 17.73
C PRO A 74 -7.02 -10.79 17.58
N ALA A 75 -8.11 -10.36 18.21
CA ALA A 75 -8.59 -8.97 18.15
C ALA A 75 -7.52 -7.96 18.61
N LEU A 76 -6.73 -8.30 19.63
CA LEU A 76 -5.62 -7.44 20.08
C LEU A 76 -4.53 -7.27 19.02
N GLY A 77 -4.25 -8.30 18.22
CA GLY A 77 -3.31 -8.21 17.09
C GLY A 77 -3.83 -7.24 16.02
N TRP A 78 -5.12 -7.28 15.72
CA TRP A 78 -5.75 -6.33 14.80
C TRP A 78 -5.67 -4.89 15.30
N VAL A 79 -5.92 -4.66 16.59
CA VAL A 79 -5.81 -3.33 17.20
C VAL A 79 -4.38 -2.80 17.05
N GLN A 80 -3.35 -3.62 17.30
CA GLN A 80 -1.96 -3.23 17.12
C GLN A 80 -1.63 -2.86 15.67
N ILE A 81 -2.09 -3.67 14.71
CA ILE A 81 -1.86 -3.43 13.27
C ILE A 81 -2.53 -2.13 12.82
N ILE A 82 -3.81 -1.94 13.16
CA ILE A 82 -4.57 -0.74 12.79
C ILE A 82 -4.00 0.49 13.47
N PHE A 83 -3.62 0.39 14.75
CA PHE A 83 -3.00 1.50 15.47
C PHE A 83 -1.67 1.89 14.83
N PHE A 84 -0.80 0.93 14.52
CA PHE A 84 0.48 1.21 13.87
C PHE A 84 0.31 1.81 12.47
N ALA A 85 -0.59 1.25 11.66
CA ALA A 85 -0.94 1.79 10.35
C ALA A 85 -1.50 3.23 10.47
N GLY A 86 -2.37 3.46 11.46
CA GLY A 86 -2.94 4.77 11.74
C GLY A 86 -1.91 5.80 12.20
N VAL A 87 -0.90 5.40 12.97
CA VAL A 87 0.22 6.29 13.34
C VAL A 87 1.08 6.63 12.12
N ILE A 88 1.38 5.65 11.26
CA ILE A 88 2.15 5.90 10.03
C ILE A 88 1.37 6.85 9.11
N GLU A 89 0.11 6.56 8.81
CA GLU A 89 -0.68 7.39 7.90
C GLU A 89 -1.10 8.73 8.51
N GLY A 90 -1.28 8.80 9.82
CA GLY A 90 -1.74 10.01 10.52
C GLY A 90 -0.61 10.96 10.92
N CYS A 91 0.48 10.44 11.50
CA CYS A 91 1.59 11.27 11.99
C CYS A 91 2.68 11.49 10.93
N PHE A 92 2.95 10.49 10.10
CA PHE A 92 3.87 10.61 8.96
C PHE A 92 3.11 10.84 7.64
N GLY A 93 1.83 11.22 7.76
CA GLY A 93 0.90 11.40 6.67
C GLY A 93 1.50 12.22 5.54
N PHE A 94 1.85 11.52 4.47
CA PHE A 94 2.43 12.15 3.31
C PHE A 94 1.32 12.82 2.49
N ASP A 95 1.14 14.11 2.76
CA ASP A 95 0.28 15.05 2.02
C ASP A 95 0.87 15.42 0.65
N ASP A 96 1.39 14.44 -0.10
CA ASP A 96 2.07 14.66 -1.39
C ASP A 96 1.24 15.45 -2.39
N TYR A 97 -0.08 15.30 -2.33
CA TYR A 97 -0.99 16.00 -3.23
C TYR A 97 -1.04 17.52 -2.99
N LYS A 98 -0.56 18.02 -1.84
CA LYS A 98 -0.54 19.45 -1.49
C LYS A 98 0.77 20.14 -1.88
N SER A 99 1.91 19.48 -1.75
CA SER A 99 3.23 20.13 -1.90
C SER A 99 4.20 19.44 -2.87
N GLY A 100 3.89 18.25 -3.40
CA GLY A 100 4.83 17.47 -4.20
C GLY A 100 4.22 16.77 -5.41
N THR A 101 5.04 15.97 -6.09
CA THR A 101 4.57 15.02 -7.12
C THR A 101 3.90 13.85 -6.39
N PRO A 102 2.64 13.50 -6.70
CA PRO A 102 1.96 12.40 -6.03
C PRO A 102 2.78 11.10 -6.03
N GLY A 103 3.10 10.57 -4.85
CA GLY A 103 3.83 9.32 -4.67
C GLY A 103 5.35 9.44 -4.61
N ASP A 104 5.92 10.65 -4.67
CA ASP A 104 7.35 10.90 -4.48
C ASP A 104 7.65 11.27 -3.02
N TYR A 105 8.07 10.27 -2.25
CA TYR A 105 8.41 10.41 -0.83
C TYR A 105 9.91 10.70 -0.57
N GLY A 106 10.65 11.11 -1.60
CA GLY A 106 12.08 11.45 -1.45
C GLY A 106 13.01 10.25 -1.25
N TRP A 107 12.57 9.04 -1.61
CA TRP A 107 13.40 7.83 -1.56
C TRP A 107 14.36 7.76 -2.77
N LYS A 108 15.59 8.27 -2.59
CA LYS A 108 16.58 8.47 -3.66
C LYS A 108 17.54 7.31 -3.92
N VAL A 109 17.28 6.13 -3.35
CA VAL A 109 18.11 4.93 -3.64
C VAL A 109 17.72 4.33 -4.99
N ILE A 110 16.46 4.48 -5.39
CA ILE A 110 15.92 3.91 -6.64
C ILE A 110 15.54 5.04 -7.63
N THR A 111 15.29 6.26 -7.14
CA THR A 111 15.03 7.45 -7.97
C THR A 111 16.30 8.29 -8.11
N SER A 112 16.40 9.08 -9.18
CA SER A 112 17.50 10.02 -9.43
C SER A 112 16.99 11.46 -9.43
N ASP A 113 17.86 12.39 -9.02
CA ASP A 113 17.59 13.83 -9.08
C ASP A 113 17.65 14.38 -10.51
N ASP A 114 18.43 13.73 -11.39
CA ASP A 114 18.52 14.10 -12.80
C ASP A 114 17.25 13.70 -13.57
N PRO A 115 16.55 14.65 -14.23
CA PRO A 115 15.27 14.38 -14.89
C PRO A 115 15.40 13.38 -16.04
N ALA A 116 16.49 13.43 -16.80
CA ALA A 116 16.77 12.50 -17.89
C ALA A 116 17.06 11.06 -17.38
N GLU A 117 17.73 10.94 -16.23
CA GLU A 117 17.99 9.64 -15.63
C GLU A 117 16.74 9.07 -14.96
N LYS A 118 15.88 9.95 -14.42
CA LYS A 118 14.58 9.59 -13.84
C LYS A 118 13.66 9.02 -14.93
N GLU A 119 13.56 9.67 -16.08
CA GLU A 119 12.79 9.14 -17.22
C GLU A 119 13.35 7.81 -17.71
N LYS A 120 14.68 7.66 -17.80
CA LYS A 120 15.31 6.41 -18.22
C LYS A 120 15.12 5.26 -17.23
N LYS A 121 15.04 5.54 -15.93
CA LYS A 121 14.79 4.56 -14.86
C LYS A 121 13.31 4.22 -14.69
N LEU A 122 12.41 5.09 -15.17
CA LEU A 122 10.96 4.91 -15.11
C LEU A 122 10.38 4.25 -16.37
N ALA A 123 11.10 4.31 -17.50
CA ALA A 123 10.79 3.61 -18.75
C ALA A 123 11.16 2.12 -18.70
#